data_AF-A0A955S2A6-F1
#
_entry.id   AF-A0A955S2A6-F1
#
_cell.length_a   1.000
_cell.length_b   1.000
_cell.length_c   1.000
_cell.angle_alpha   90.00
_cell.angle_beta   90.00
_cell.angle_gamma   90.00
#
_symmetry.space_group_name_H-M   'P 1'
#
loop_
_entity.id
_entity.type
_entity.pdbx_description
1 polymer ?
#
loop_
_entity_poly.entity_id
_entity_poly.type
_entity_poly.pdbx_seq_one_letter_code
_entity_poly.pdbx_strand_id
1 'polypeptide(L)' 'MGDDLPDLGVAQTVGTVCTVPSAREEIRKEADYITSCSAGRGAVREVIELILKSKGMWEDVVKEYASDQQVRNH' A
#
# COMPACT_ATOMS: atom_id res chain seq x y z
N MET A 1 -0.46 0.63 7.47
CA MET A 1 -0.57 1.91 6.75
C MET A 1 -1.50 2.78 7.57
N GLY A 2 -0.98 3.87 8.11
CA GLY A 2 -1.65 4.64 9.15
C GLY A 2 -1.49 6.14 8.91
N ASP A 3 -2.47 6.90 9.35
CA ASP A 3 -2.56 8.35 9.20
C ASP A 3 -2.68 9.10 10.53
N ASP A 4 -2.73 8.40 11.67
CA ASP A 4 -2.96 9.01 12.99
C ASP A 4 -1.97 8.56 14.09
N LEU A 5 -1.90 9.32 15.19
CA LEU A 5 -0.93 9.15 16.30
C LEU A 5 -0.81 7.72 16.88
N PRO A 6 -1.88 6.90 16.97
CA PRO A 6 -1.77 5.51 17.42
C PRO A 6 -0.89 4.63 16.51
N ASP A 7 -0.75 5.00 15.23
CA ASP A 7 0.01 4.23 14.24
C ASP A 7 1.54 4.32 14.46
N LEU A 8 2.01 5.37 15.15
CA LEU A 8 3.42 5.52 15.56
C LEU A 8 3.84 4.45 16.58
N GLY A 9 2.91 3.99 17.43
CA GLY A 9 3.18 2.89 18.36
C GLY A 9 3.35 1.55 17.65
N VAL A 10 2.64 1.34 16.53
CA VAL A 10 2.74 0.13 15.72
C VAL A 10 3.93 0.19 14.76
N ALA A 11 4.32 1.39 14.31
CA ALA A 11 5.48 1.64 13.47
C ALA A 11 6.77 1.01 14.01
N GLN A 12 6.99 1.04 15.33
CA GLN A 12 8.16 0.41 15.97
C GLN A 12 8.18 -1.12 15.92
N THR A 13 7.05 -1.76 15.57
CA THR A 13 6.90 -3.23 15.59
C THR A 13 6.83 -3.83 14.18
N VAL A 14 6.68 -3.01 13.13
CA VAL A 14 6.51 -3.45 11.74
C VAL A 14 7.73 -3.10 10.91
N GLY A 15 8.14 -3.99 10.01
CA GLY A 15 9.36 -3.79 9.20
C GLY A 15 9.24 -2.75 8.07
N THR A 16 8.08 -2.16 7.84
CA THR A 16 7.87 -1.09 6.85
C THR A 16 6.65 -0.25 7.22
N VAL A 17 6.85 1.06 7.33
CA VAL A 17 5.82 2.05 7.66
C VAL A 17 5.45 2.83 6.40
N CYS A 18 4.22 2.63 5.91
CA CYS A 18 3.68 3.40 4.80
C CYS A 18 2.60 4.38 5.28
N THR A 19 2.57 5.61 4.74
CA THR A 19 1.55 6.62 5.02
C THR A 19 1.10 7.36 3.75
N VAL A 20 0.17 8.32 3.89
CA VAL A 20 -0.39 9.13 2.80
C VAL A 20 0.09 10.59 2.85
N PRO A 21 0.02 11.36 1.75
CA PRO A 21 0.47 12.77 1.74
C PRO A 21 -0.28 13.67 2.73
N SER A 22 -1.55 13.35 3.00
CA SER A 22 -2.40 14.11 3.91
C SER A 22 -2.16 13.78 5.40
N ALA A 23 -1.31 12.81 5.72
CA ALA A 23 -1.00 12.46 7.11
C ALA A 23 -0.25 13.60 7.81
N ARG A 24 -0.31 13.62 9.15
CA ARG A 24 0.42 14.61 9.97
C ARG A 24 1.92 14.54 9.71
N GLU A 25 2.59 15.68 9.84
CA GLU A 25 4.03 15.81 9.54
C GLU A 25 4.89 14.83 10.36
N GLU A 26 4.54 14.63 11.62
CA GLU A 26 5.20 13.68 12.53
C GLU A 26 5.16 12.25 11.98
N ILE A 27 4.05 11.85 11.38
CA ILE A 27 3.88 10.51 10.79
C ILE A 27 4.64 10.39 9.47
N ARG A 28 4.65 11.46 8.65
CA ARG A 28 5.42 11.48 7.40
C ARG A 28 6.92 11.40 7.63
N LYS A 29 7.43 11.94 8.74
CA LYS A 29 8.85 11.88 9.12
C LYS A 29 9.30 10.47 9.50
N GLU A 30 8.40 9.67 10.06
CA GLU A 30 8.66 8.30 10.51
C GLU A 30 8.27 7.24 9.45
N ALA A 31 7.75 7.67 8.29
CA ALA A 31 7.31 6.75 7.24
C ALA A 31 8.45 6.38 6.27
N ASP A 32 8.63 5.08 6.04
CA ASP A 32 9.54 4.54 5.02
C ASP A 32 9.04 4.84 3.59
N TYR A 33 7.72 4.96 3.43
CA TYR A 33 7.11 5.27 2.14
C TYR A 33 5.86 6.14 2.31
N ILE A 34 5.77 7.19 1.50
CA ILE A 34 4.58 8.04 1.41
C ILE A 34 3.95 7.79 0.05
N THR A 35 2.69 7.37 0.03
CA THR A 35 1.98 7.13 -1.22
C THR A 35 1.81 8.40 -2.03
N SER A 36 1.74 8.29 -3.35
CA SER A 36 1.37 9.39 -4.22
C SER A 36 -0.13 9.68 -4.15
N CYS A 37 -0.95 8.63 -3.98
CA CYS A 37 -2.38 8.76 -3.82
C CYS A 37 -2.77 9.18 -2.39
N SER A 38 -3.84 9.97 -2.26
CA SER A 38 -4.46 10.25 -0.96
C SER A 38 -5.23 9.03 -0.42
N ALA A 39 -5.47 9.01 0.90
CA ALA A 39 -6.32 8.00 1.54
C ALA A 39 -7.69 7.89 0.85
N GLY A 40 -8.20 6.67 0.72
CA GLY A 40 -9.48 6.38 0.04
C GLY A 40 -9.47 6.57 -1.49
N ARG A 41 -8.39 7.11 -2.09
CA ARG A 41 -8.26 7.37 -3.53
C ARG A 41 -7.16 6.53 -4.18
N GLY A 42 -7.01 5.28 -3.76
CA GLY A 42 -6.03 4.35 -4.33
C GLY A 42 -4.74 4.19 -3.53
N ALA A 43 -4.57 4.88 -2.40
CA ALA A 43 -3.39 4.74 -1.54
C ALA A 43 -3.12 3.29 -1.08
N VAL A 44 -4.18 2.56 -0.68
CA VAL A 44 -4.05 1.14 -0.29
C VAL A 44 -3.63 0.27 -1.48
N ARG A 45 -4.21 0.52 -2.67
CA ARG A 45 -3.83 -0.17 -3.90
C ARG A 45 -2.35 0.07 -4.20
N GLU A 46 -1.91 1.32 -4.17
CA GLU A 46 -0.50 1.68 -4.39
C GLU A 46 0.45 0.93 -3.46
N VAL A 47 0.13 0.84 -2.16
CA VAL A 47 0.95 0.07 -1.20
C VAL A 47 0.95 -1.42 -1.51
N ILE A 48 -0.21 -2.00 -1.86
CA ILE A 48 -0.28 -3.41 -2.27
C ILE A 48 0.57 -3.66 -3.52
N GLU A 49 0.50 -2.78 -4.52
CA GLU A 49 1.33 -2.87 -5.72
C GLU A 49 2.82 -2.78 -5.39
N LEU A 50 3.21 -1.83 -4.53
CA LEU A 50 4.60 -1.66 -4.09
C LEU A 50 5.13 -2.93 -3.42
N ILE A 51 4.35 -3.52 -2.52
CA ILE A 51 4.71 -4.77 -1.83
C ILE A 51 4.84 -5.92 -2.84
N LEU A 52 3.86 -6.10 -3.74
CA LEU A 52 3.90 -7.18 -4.72
C LEU A 52 5.03 -7.02 -5.73
N LYS A 53 5.31 -5.78 -6.17
CA LYS A 53 6.45 -5.46 -7.05
C LYS A 53 7.78 -5.72 -6.36
N SER A 54 7.92 -5.34 -5.08
CA SER A 54 9.13 -5.60 -4.29
C SER A 54 9.44 -7.09 -4.12
N LYS A 55 8.39 -7.94 -4.13
CA LYS A 55 8.50 -9.40 -4.04
C LYS A 55 8.59 -10.09 -5.42
N GLY A 56 8.53 -9.34 -6.52
CA GLY A 56 8.48 -9.89 -7.87
C GLY A 56 7.19 -10.63 -8.22
N MET A 57 6.16 -10.53 -7.38
CA MET A 57 4.90 -11.27 -7.48
C MET A 57 3.81 -10.51 -8.26
N TRP A 58 4.06 -9.24 -8.59
CA TRP A 58 3.07 -8.38 -9.24
C TRP A 58 2.55 -8.95 -10.55
N GLU A 59 3.45 -9.39 -11.43
CA GLU A 59 3.09 -9.91 -12.74
C GLU A 59 2.22 -11.17 -12.66
N ASP A 60 2.47 -12.03 -11.68
CA ASP A 60 1.71 -13.27 -11.50
C ASP A 60 0.27 -12.98 -11.04
N VAL A 61 0.11 -12.05 -10.09
CA VAL A 61 -1.21 -11.61 -9.61
C VAL A 61 -2.00 -10.93 -10.73
N VAL A 62 -1.36 -10.12 -11.56
CA VAL A 62 -2.02 -9.46 -12.71
C VAL A 62 -2.48 -10.49 -13.75
N LYS A 63 -1.63 -11.50 -14.05
CA LYS A 63 -1.99 -12.58 -14.98
C LYS A 63 -3.18 -13.39 -14.46
N GLU A 64 -3.16 -13.77 -13.19
CA GLU A 64 -4.25 -14.52 -12.55
C GLU A 64 -5.57 -13.75 -12.65
N TYR A 65 -5.57 -12.46 -12.27
CA TYR A 65 -6.75 -11.60 -12.39
C TYR A 65 -7.27 -11.47 -13.83
N ALA A 66 -6.38 -11.34 -14.81
CA ALA A 66 -6.77 -11.25 -16.22
C ALA A 66 -7.42 -12.55 -16.72
N SER A 67 -6.89 -13.71 -16.32
CA SER A 67 -7.49 -15.01 -16.65
C SER A 67 -8.85 -15.23 -15.99
N ASP A 68 -9.02 -14.77 -14.74
CA ASP A 68 -10.25 -14.95 -13.96
C ASP A 68 -11.43 -14.11 -14.53
N GLN A 69 -11.14 -12.93 -15.08
CA GLN A 69 -12.13 -12.11 -15.80
C GLN A 69 -12.57 -12.75 -17.12
N GLN A 70 -11.70 -13.52 -17.77
CA GLN A 70 -12.02 -14.19 -19.03
C GLN A 70 -12.96 -15.39 -18.82
N VAL A 71 -12.88 -16.05 -17.66
CA VAL A 71 -13.81 -17.12 -17.24
C VAL A 71 -15.17 -16.56 -16.84
N ARG A 72 -15.21 -15.40 -16.16
CA ARG A 72 -16.48 -14.78 -15.70
C ARG A 72 -17.32 -14.14 -16.81
N ASN A 73 -16.73 -13.89 -17.99
CA ASN A 73 -17.39 -13.32 -19.16
C ASN A 73 -17.86 -14.39 -20.17
N HIS A 74 -17.91 -15.66 -19.77
CA HIS A 74 -18.53 -16.79 -20.47
C HIS A 74 -19.55 -17.46 -19.56
#